data_AF-A0A2V9LIZ6-F1
#
_entry.id   AF-A0A2V9LIZ6-F1
#
_cell.length_a   1.000
_cell.length_b   1.000
_cell.length_c   1.000
_cell.angle_alpha   90.00
_cell.angle_beta   90.00
_cell.angle_gamma   90.00
#
_symmetry.space_group_name_H-M   'P 1'
#
loop_
_entity.id
_entity.type
_entity.pdbx_description
1 polymer ?
#
loop_
_entity_poly.entity_id
_entity_poly.type
_entity_poly.pdbx_seq_one_letter_code
_entity_poly.pdbx_strand_id
1 'polypeptide(L)'
;MFFKVPCVSLRDETEWVETLETGWNVLAGTVPDRIVACARNLRPGRENEDLFGEPEPSRRIVEVLASHLERQLEWTAKDFSSKRP
;
A
#
# COMPACT_ATOMS: atom_id res chain seq x y z
N MET A 1 -6.08 10.75 1.77
CA MET A 1 -5.23 10.73 2.99
C MET A 1 -6.10 10.53 4.21
N PHE A 2 -5.86 9.51 5.04
CA PHE A 2 -6.78 9.07 6.10
C PHE A 2 -7.16 10.17 7.10
N PHE A 3 -6.17 10.89 7.63
CA PHE A 3 -6.40 11.99 8.58
C PHE A 3 -6.47 13.37 7.93
N LYS A 4 -6.39 13.47 6.59
CA LYS A 4 -6.33 14.74 5.84
C LYS A 4 -5.26 15.72 6.35
N VAL A 5 -4.16 15.22 6.92
CA VAL A 5 -3.00 16.02 7.36
C VAL A 5 -1.87 15.86 6.33
N PRO A 6 -1.41 16.95 5.70
CA PRO A 6 -0.24 16.90 4.82
C PRO A 6 1.04 16.55 5.58
N CYS A 7 1.92 15.77 4.96
CA CYS A 7 3.15 15.26 5.58
C CYS A 7 4.43 15.80 4.91
N VAL A 8 5.49 15.98 5.70
CA VAL A 8 6.85 16.20 5.22
C VAL A 8 7.69 14.98 5.61
N SER A 9 8.18 14.25 4.61
CA SER A 9 9.04 13.09 4.81
C SER A 9 10.50 13.51 4.82
N LEU A 10 11.22 13.15 5.88
CA LEU A 10 12.66 13.44 6.04
C LEU A 10 13.57 12.41 5.35
N ARG A 11 13.00 11.56 4.50
CA ARG A 11 13.69 10.60 3.64
C ARG A 11 13.85 11.19 2.24
N ASP A 12 14.84 10.69 1.51
CA ASP A 12 15.05 11.04 0.11
C ASP A 12 14.16 10.25 -0.85
N GLU A 13 13.53 9.18 -0.37
CA GLU A 13 12.66 8.29 -1.14
C GLU A 13 11.48 7.77 -0.30
N THR A 14 10.44 7.27 -0.98
CA THR A 14 9.27 6.63 -0.35
C THR A 14 8.69 5.58 -1.28
N GLU A 15 8.18 4.49 -0.69
CA GLU A 15 7.39 3.48 -1.36
C GLU A 15 5.93 3.92 -1.61
N TRP A 16 5.49 5.03 -1.01
CA TRP A 16 4.14 5.59 -1.12
C TRP A 16 4.06 6.72 -2.16
N VAL A 17 4.34 6.42 -3.41
CA VAL A 17 4.46 7.40 -4.51
C VAL A 17 3.16 8.18 -4.70
N GLU A 18 2.02 7.51 -4.57
CA GLU A 18 0.68 8.08 -4.74
C GLU A 18 0.44 9.23 -3.77
N THR A 19 1.05 9.20 -2.58
CA THR A 19 0.94 10.29 -1.59
C THR A 19 1.70 11.54 -2.03
N LEU A 20 2.78 11.39 -2.81
CA LEU A 20 3.48 12.51 -3.45
C LEU A 20 2.67 13.05 -4.63
N GLU A 21 2.18 12.17 -5.50
CA GLU A 21 1.43 12.53 -6.72
C GLU A 21 0.12 13.28 -6.42
N THR A 22 -0.54 12.88 -5.33
CA THR A 22 -1.76 13.54 -4.83
C THR A 22 -1.46 14.79 -4.00
N GLY A 23 -0.19 15.06 -3.69
CA GLY A 23 0.26 16.24 -2.94
C GLY A 23 0.00 16.15 -1.44
N TRP A 24 -0.33 14.97 -0.91
CA TRP A 24 -0.49 14.76 0.54
C TRP A 24 0.83 14.61 1.29
N ASN A 25 1.92 14.32 0.58
CA ASN A 25 3.25 14.18 1.14
C ASN A 25 4.29 14.87 0.25
N VAL A 26 5.41 15.27 0.84
CA VAL A 26 6.57 15.80 0.13
C VAL A 26 7.85 15.21 0.72
N LEU A 27 8.82 14.87 -0.12
CA LEU A 27 10.15 14.47 0.31
C LEU A 27 11.03 15.70 0.50
N ALA A 28 11.43 15.99 1.75
CA ALA A 28 12.35 17.07 2.07
C ALA A 28 13.80 16.58 2.27
N GLY A 29 14.00 15.27 2.49
CA GLY A 29 15.29 14.76 2.94
C GLY A 29 15.67 15.37 4.31
N THR A 30 16.97 15.54 4.56
CA THR A 30 17.49 15.95 5.87
C THR A 30 18.04 17.37 5.93
N VAL A 31 17.94 18.15 4.84
CA VAL A 31 18.43 19.53 4.80
C VAL A 31 17.48 20.47 5.56
N PRO A 32 17.90 21.10 6.68
CA PRO A 32 17.00 21.87 7.55
C PRO A 32 16.19 22.95 6.84
N ASP A 33 16.84 23.74 5.97
CA ASP A 33 16.16 24.81 5.23
C ASP A 33 15.09 24.28 4.29
N ARG A 34 15.34 23.11 3.66
CA ARG A 34 14.37 22.45 2.78
C ARG A 34 13.18 21.92 3.59
N ILE A 35 13.44 21.33 4.76
CA ILE A 35 12.38 20.86 5.67
C ILE A 35 11.47 22.01 6.08
N VAL A 36 12.07 23.12 6.53
CA VAL A 36 11.32 24.33 6.95
C VAL A 36 10.54 24.93 5.78
N ALA A 37 11.14 25.00 4.59
CA ALA A 37 10.47 25.49 3.39
C ALA A 37 9.27 24.60 3.01
N CYS A 38 9.43 23.28 3.02
CA CYS A 38 8.34 22.35 2.79
C CYS A 38 7.23 22.51 3.82
N ALA A 39 7.56 22.53 5.12
CA ALA A 39 6.57 22.64 6.20
C ALA A 39 5.73 23.93 6.13
N ARG A 40 6.35 25.07 5.77
CA ARG A 40 5.64 26.36 5.62
C ARG A 40 4.72 26.41 4.40
N ASN A 41 5.11 25.74 3.32
CA ASN A 41 4.41 25.81 2.05
C ASN A 41 3.46 24.63 1.80
N LEU A 42 3.45 23.63 2.68
CA LEU A 42 2.62 22.45 2.52
C LEU A 42 1.14 22.82 2.54
N ARG A 43 0.36 22.20 1.66
CA ARG A 43 -1.09 22.38 1.54
C ARG A 43 -1.78 21.02 1.45
N PRO A 44 -3.06 20.94 1.82
CA PRO A 44 -3.87 19.75 1.54
C PRO A 44 -3.74 19.33 0.08
N GLY A 45 -3.49 18.04 -0.11
CA GLY A 45 -3.45 17.42 -1.43
C GLY A 45 -4.84 17.33 -2.05
N ARG A 46 -4.89 16.84 -3.30
CA ARG A 46 -6.16 16.54 -3.96
C ARG A 46 -6.85 15.38 -3.24
N GLU A 47 -8.17 15.46 -3.11
CA GLU A 47 -8.93 14.31 -2.65
C GLU A 47 -8.77 13.15 -3.64
N ASN A 48 -8.53 11.97 -3.10
CA ASN A 48 -8.42 10.72 -3.83
C ASN A 48 -9.01 9.66 -2.91
N GLU A 49 -10.06 9.00 -3.37
CA GLU A 49 -10.94 8.18 -2.53
C GLU A 49 -10.27 6.88 -2.11
N ASP A 50 -9.26 6.37 -2.85
CA ASP A 50 -8.78 4.98 -2.69
C ASP A 50 -7.26 4.81 -2.52
N LEU A 51 -6.56 5.77 -1.89
CA LEU A 51 -5.10 5.66 -1.69
C LEU A 51 -4.64 4.43 -0.89
N PHE A 52 -5.51 3.83 -0.09
CA PHE A 52 -5.18 2.69 0.79
C PHE A 52 -5.89 1.39 0.37
N GLY A 53 -6.49 1.38 -0.82
CA GLY A 53 -7.23 0.25 -1.36
C GLY A 53 -8.63 0.09 -0.77
N GLU A 54 -9.25 -1.03 -1.12
CA GLU A 54 -10.64 -1.34 -0.78
C GLU A 54 -10.85 -1.54 0.73
N PRO A 55 -12.06 -1.24 1.24
CA PRO A 55 -12.44 -1.61 2.59
C PRO A 55 -12.41 -3.13 2.79
N GLU A 56 -12.26 -3.57 4.05
CA GLU A 56 -12.21 -4.99 4.45
C GLU A 56 -11.09 -5.85 3.82
N PRO A 57 -9.81 -5.40 3.79
CA PRO A 57 -8.72 -6.18 3.19
C PRO A 57 -8.54 -7.56 3.84
N SER A 58 -8.85 -7.69 5.13
CA SER A 58 -8.77 -8.96 5.87
C SER A 58 -9.69 -10.03 5.29
N ARG A 59 -10.94 -9.67 4.96
CA ARG A 59 -11.90 -10.58 4.34
C ARG A 59 -11.36 -11.08 2.99
N ARG A 60 -10.88 -10.16 2.16
CA ARG A 60 -10.33 -10.48 0.84
C ARG A 60 -9.13 -11.41 0.92
N ILE A 61 -8.22 -11.17 1.87
CA ILE A 61 -7.06 -12.02 2.12
C ILE A 61 -7.50 -13.45 2.49
N VAL A 62 -8.47 -13.58 3.41
CA VAL A 62 -8.99 -14.89 3.83
C VAL A 62 -9.60 -15.65 2.66
N GLU A 63 -10.43 -14.98 1.83
CA GLU A 63 -11.02 -15.58 0.64
C GLU A 63 -9.94 -16.09 -0.34
N VAL A 64 -8.93 -15.28 -0.62
CA VAL A 64 -7.83 -15.65 -1.53
C VAL A 64 -7.03 -16.84 -0.99
N LEU A 65 -6.71 -16.84 0.31
CA LEU A 65 -5.98 -17.94 0.94
C LEU A 65 -6.79 -19.24 0.93
N ALA A 66 -8.07 -19.19 1.28
CA ALA A 66 -8.96 -20.35 1.25
C ALA A 66 -9.03 -20.96 -0.16
N SER A 67 -9.31 -20.14 -1.17
CA SER A 67 -9.35 -20.59 -2.57
C SER A 67 -7.99 -21.08 -3.09
N HIS A 68 -6.87 -20.57 -2.56
CA HIS A 68 -5.55 -21.09 -2.92
C HIS A 68 -5.32 -22.48 -2.31
N LEU A 69 -5.65 -22.67 -1.03
CA LEU A 69 -5.50 -23.95 -0.34
C LEU A 69 -6.38 -25.05 -0.94
N GLU A 70 -7.63 -24.75 -1.29
CA GLU A 70 -8.53 -25.70 -1.97
C GLU A 70 -7.92 -26.20 -3.29
N ARG A 71 -7.41 -25.28 -4.12
CA ARG A 71 -6.74 -25.64 -5.38
C ARG A 71 -5.47 -26.47 -5.16
N GLN A 72 -4.69 -26.17 -4.13
CA GLN A 72 -3.51 -26.96 -3.78
C GLN A 72 -3.88 -28.38 -3.29
N LEU A 73 -4.94 -28.52 -2.49
CA LEU A 73 -5.43 -29.82 -2.05
C LEU A 73 -5.95 -30.66 -3.23
N GLU A 74 -6.71 -30.06 -4.13
CA GLU A 74 -7.17 -30.73 -5.37
C GLU A 74 -5.99 -31.18 -6.25
N TRP A 75 -4.97 -30.33 -6.42
CA TRP A 75 -3.77 -30.68 -7.17
C TRP A 75 -2.99 -31.83 -6.52
N THR A 76 -2.82 -31.77 -5.20
CA THR A 76 -2.11 -32.81 -4.43
C THR A 76 -2.85 -34.15 -4.50
N ALA A 77 -4.18 -34.13 -4.40
CA ALA A 77 -5.01 -35.32 -4.52
C ALA A 77 -4.92 -35.96 -5.93
N LYS A 78 -4.85 -35.13 -6.98
CA LYS A 78 -4.67 -35.60 -8.36
C LYS A 78 -3.29 -36.21 -8.59
N ASP A 79 -2.21 -35.62 -8.07
CA ASP A 79 -0.85 -36.16 -8.18
C ASP A 79 -0.67 -37.49 -7.43
N PHE A 80 -1.35 -37.66 -6.29
CA PHE A 80 -1.34 -38.93 -5.57
C PHE A 80 -2.13 -40.03 -6.30
N SER A 81 -3.23 -39.67 -6.99
CA SER A 81 -4.02 -40.64 -7.75
C SER A 81 -3.37 -41.06 -9.06
N SER A 82 -2.51 -40.24 -9.67
CA SER A 82 -1.77 -40.54 -10.90
C SER A 82 -0.49 -41.36 -10.69
N LYS A 83 -0.06 -41.56 -9.44
CA LYS A 83 1.13 -42.36 -9.06
C LYS A 83 0.80 -43.74 -8.47
N ARG A 84 -0.43 -44.24 -8.66
CA ARG A 84 -0.73 -45.64 -8.31
C ARG A 84 -0.05 -46.59 -9.31
N PRO A 85 0.69 -47.61 -8.86
CA PRO A 85 1.16 -48.68 -9.74
C PRO A 85 -0.01 -49.46 -10.36
#